data_AF-D9R644-F1
#
_entry.id   AF-D9R644-F1
#
_cell.length_a   1.000
_cell.length_b   1.000
_cell.length_c   1.000
_cell.angle_alpha   90.00
_cell.angle_beta   90.00
_cell.angle_gamma   90.00
#
_symmetry.space_group_name_H-M   'P 1'
#
loop_
_entity.id
_entity.type
_entity.pdbx_description
1 polymer ?
#
loop_
_entity_poly.entity_id
_entity_poly.type
_entity_poly.pdbx_seq_one_letter_code
_entity_poly.pdbx_strand_id
1 'polypeptide(L)'
;MSMGKVIIAGGSGSGAGSDECTATKAEVLKGYSVISADSDDEVVEGSLELTGDASDSQVLEGKTYYNTNPKIKRNGSMVNHGAVSLSLNAGTSYTVPAGFHNGGGKVVANSLVSQTSATATSAKILSGQTAWANGSKVTGTIPIQGADVSGTDRAWATNMSNWAGTVNLGVRNGHYLNGVNWIQANIPEYQPWNIKKGVNIGGIVGTFEGYVPTANDLYIRGNNISGFTSTDKNKFSFETGQINYSGVVNGSWGSYASMSVDNINLTGKSYLNIQFSLTKTDDSGENFNLAIVKPGTTLYNSQLGLVSHPTNTYVVDKVLSIPLSQIQMVVKIGVYFYTKSGTSFNGTIQRIWLN
;
A
#
# COMPACT_ATOMS: atom_id res chain seq x y z
N MET A 1 28.90 77.27 -44.19
CA MET A 1 29.93 78.01 -43.45
C MET A 1 29.64 79.49 -43.65
N SER A 2 29.03 80.15 -42.66
CA SER A 2 29.04 81.61 -42.65
C SER A 2 30.46 82.02 -42.31
N MET A 3 31.18 82.61 -43.27
CA MET A 3 32.41 83.33 -42.95
C MET A 3 32.05 84.36 -41.86
N GLY A 4 32.83 84.41 -40.79
CA GLY A 4 32.71 85.51 -39.83
C GLY A 4 32.81 86.82 -40.61
N LYS A 5 31.87 87.74 -40.41
CA LYS A 5 32.00 89.11 -40.92
C LYS A 5 33.20 89.71 -40.19
N VAL A 6 34.37 89.67 -40.84
CA VAL A 6 35.52 90.47 -40.41
C VAL A 6 35.15 91.91 -40.75
N ILE A 7 34.99 92.75 -39.73
CA ILE A 7 34.90 94.20 -39.93
C ILE A 7 36.30 94.66 -40.33
N ILE A 8 36.54 94.87 -41.63
CA ILE A 8 37.75 95.52 -42.11
C ILE A 8 37.45 97.02 -42.10
N ALA A 9 38.13 97.76 -41.23
CA ALA A 9 38.11 99.21 -41.26
C ALA A 9 38.57 99.69 -42.65
N GLY A 10 37.65 100.26 -43.42
CA GLY A 10 37.96 100.83 -44.73
C GLY A 10 38.91 102.00 -44.58
N GLY A 11 39.90 102.09 -45.48
CA GLY A 11 40.90 103.16 -45.50
C GLY A 11 40.28 104.54 -45.75
N SER A 12 39.82 105.19 -44.68
CA SER A 12 39.65 106.65 -44.56
C SER A 12 39.30 107.02 -43.12
N GLY A 13 40.31 107.11 -42.25
CA GLY A 13 40.32 108.00 -41.07
C GLY A 13 39.40 107.74 -39.87
N SER A 14 38.46 106.80 -39.92
CA SER A 14 37.66 106.40 -38.76
C SER A 14 37.66 104.87 -38.66
N GLY A 15 38.47 104.33 -37.76
CA GLY A 15 38.46 102.89 -37.47
C GLY A 15 37.15 102.47 -36.82
N ALA A 16 36.76 101.21 -37.00
CA ALA A 16 35.72 100.61 -36.16
C ALA A 16 36.34 100.29 -34.80
N GLY A 17 35.66 100.67 -33.72
CA GLY A 17 36.04 100.47 -32.33
C GLY A 17 35.23 99.37 -31.64
N SER A 18 35.33 99.30 -30.31
CA SER A 18 34.50 98.43 -29.47
C SER A 18 33.01 98.75 -29.61
N ASP A 19 32.66 100.02 -29.86
CA ASP A 19 31.26 100.47 -29.97
C ASP A 19 30.51 99.84 -31.16
N GLU A 20 31.21 99.48 -32.24
CA GLU A 20 30.64 98.75 -33.38
C GLU A 20 30.68 97.21 -33.20
N CYS A 21 31.38 96.70 -32.18
CA CYS A 21 31.49 95.27 -31.93
C CYS A 21 30.29 94.77 -31.14
N THR A 22 29.76 93.60 -31.53
CA THR A 22 28.65 92.98 -30.79
C THR A 22 29.08 91.82 -29.90
N ALA A 23 30.26 91.25 -30.16
CA ALA A 23 30.81 90.16 -29.36
C ALA A 23 31.60 90.74 -28.19
N THR A 24 31.42 90.18 -27.01
CA THR A 24 32.21 90.43 -25.79
C THR A 24 33.39 89.46 -25.70
N LYS A 25 34.33 89.70 -24.78
CA LYS A 25 35.43 88.76 -24.47
C LYS A 25 34.90 87.35 -24.20
N ALA A 26 33.78 87.24 -23.47
CA ALA A 26 33.15 85.97 -23.11
C ALA A 26 32.53 85.20 -24.29
N GLU A 27 32.36 85.84 -25.44
CA GLU A 27 31.84 85.23 -26.67
C GLU A 27 32.96 84.89 -27.66
N VAL A 28 34.18 85.37 -27.40
CA VAL A 28 35.37 85.08 -28.20
C VAL A 28 36.19 83.99 -27.51
N LEU A 29 36.62 83.01 -28.31
CA LEU A 29 37.41 81.88 -27.82
C LEU A 29 38.72 82.34 -27.18
N LYS A 30 39.05 81.71 -26.05
CA LYS A 30 40.35 81.87 -25.40
C LYS A 30 41.50 81.59 -26.35
N GLY A 31 42.57 82.38 -26.25
CA GLY A 31 43.73 82.36 -27.13
C GLY A 31 43.59 83.18 -28.42
N TYR A 32 42.44 83.81 -28.68
CA TYR A 32 42.26 84.75 -29.80
C TYR A 32 42.25 86.19 -29.31
N SER A 33 43.03 87.04 -29.98
CA SER A 33 43.03 88.49 -29.76
C SER A 33 41.91 89.17 -30.54
N VAL A 34 41.20 90.10 -29.90
CA VAL A 34 40.03 90.77 -30.45
C VAL A 34 39.88 92.17 -29.85
N ILE A 35 39.25 93.10 -30.58
CA ILE A 35 38.60 94.28 -30.01
C ILE A 35 37.14 93.89 -29.89
N SER A 36 36.61 93.87 -28.67
CA SER A 36 35.26 93.37 -28.34
C SER A 36 34.41 94.51 -27.77
N ALA A 37 33.10 94.32 -27.71
CA ALA A 37 32.15 95.33 -27.21
C ALA A 37 32.49 95.85 -25.79
N ASP A 38 33.20 95.04 -25.02
CA ASP A 38 33.62 95.25 -23.63
C ASP A 38 35.14 95.42 -23.49
N SER A 39 35.83 95.84 -24.56
CA SER A 39 37.28 96.04 -24.57
C SER A 39 37.75 97.50 -24.54
N ASP A 40 36.85 98.49 -24.58
CA ASP A 40 37.18 99.93 -24.58
C ASP A 40 38.23 100.29 -25.65
N ASP A 41 37.97 99.90 -26.90
CA ASP A 41 38.88 100.01 -28.07
C ASP A 41 40.23 99.29 -27.94
N GLU A 42 40.49 98.58 -26.84
CA GLU A 42 41.75 97.86 -26.63
C GLU A 42 41.70 96.43 -27.19
N VAL A 43 42.86 95.92 -27.61
CA VAL A 43 43.02 94.52 -27.98
C VAL A 43 43.08 93.67 -26.72
N VAL A 44 42.17 92.71 -26.62
CA VAL A 44 41.99 91.83 -25.48
C VAL A 44 41.94 90.37 -25.92
N GLU A 45 42.17 89.44 -25.00
CA GLU A 45 41.98 88.01 -25.25
C GLU A 45 40.52 87.63 -25.03
N GLY A 46 39.97 86.80 -25.90
CA GLY A 46 38.72 86.09 -25.63
C GLY A 46 38.82 85.26 -24.34
N SER A 47 37.68 85.02 -23.69
CA SER A 47 37.61 84.25 -22.45
C SER A 47 36.69 83.02 -22.53
N LEU A 48 36.07 82.76 -23.69
CA LEU A 48 35.25 81.56 -23.89
C LEU A 48 36.12 80.30 -23.95
N GLU A 49 35.92 79.41 -22.99
CA GLU A 49 36.61 78.11 -22.92
C GLU A 49 35.59 76.97 -23.07
N LEU A 50 35.80 76.09 -24.06
CA LEU A 50 34.99 74.89 -24.20
C LEU A 50 35.57 73.76 -23.34
N THR A 51 34.79 73.29 -22.39
CA THR A 51 35.22 72.33 -21.35
C THR A 51 34.49 70.99 -21.43
N GLY A 52 33.98 70.62 -22.61
CA GLY A 52 33.33 69.32 -22.80
C GLY A 52 34.27 68.15 -22.42
N ASP A 53 33.67 67.01 -22.10
CA ASP A 53 34.40 65.79 -21.72
C ASP A 53 33.90 64.54 -22.46
N ALA A 54 32.81 64.67 -23.23
CA ALA A 54 32.25 63.56 -23.99
C ALA A 54 33.26 62.99 -25.02
N SER A 55 33.41 61.67 -25.01
CA SER A 55 34.05 60.90 -26.07
C SER A 55 33.05 60.53 -27.17
N ASP A 56 33.54 60.11 -28.34
CA ASP A 56 32.66 59.64 -29.42
C ASP A 56 31.78 58.47 -28.95
N SER A 57 32.32 57.58 -28.10
CA SER A 57 31.61 56.43 -27.55
C SER A 57 30.54 56.77 -26.50
N GLN A 58 30.45 58.04 -26.08
CA GLN A 58 29.41 58.56 -25.17
C GLN A 58 28.32 59.33 -25.90
N VAL A 59 28.51 59.63 -27.19
CA VAL A 59 27.54 60.35 -28.01
C VAL A 59 26.89 59.39 -28.99
N LEU A 60 25.56 59.43 -29.10
CA LEU A 60 24.77 58.51 -29.93
C LEU A 60 25.26 58.53 -31.39
N GLU A 61 25.35 57.36 -31.99
CA GLU A 61 25.66 57.22 -33.42
C GLU A 61 24.72 58.08 -34.28
N GLY A 62 25.28 58.76 -35.27
CA GLY A 62 24.56 59.71 -36.13
C GLY A 62 24.28 61.07 -35.49
N LYS A 63 24.65 61.29 -34.22
CA LYS A 63 24.69 62.62 -33.60
C LYS A 63 26.08 63.23 -33.71
N THR A 64 26.14 64.55 -33.65
CA THR A 64 27.38 65.30 -33.76
C THR A 64 27.52 66.26 -32.60
N TYR A 65 28.75 66.52 -32.17
CA TYR A 65 29.03 67.42 -31.05
C TYR A 65 30.37 68.14 -31.25
N TYR A 66 30.57 69.18 -30.46
CA TYR A 66 31.84 69.86 -30.29
C TYR A 66 32.30 69.61 -28.85
N ASN A 67 33.62 69.45 -28.68
CA ASN A 67 34.23 69.27 -27.37
C ASN A 67 35.16 70.48 -27.11
N THR A 68 36.38 70.26 -26.65
CA THR A 68 37.35 71.33 -26.33
C THR A 68 37.84 72.08 -27.57
N ASN A 69 37.75 71.48 -28.77
CA ASN A 69 38.09 72.14 -30.02
C ASN A 69 36.83 72.59 -30.79
N PRO A 70 36.52 73.90 -30.83
CA PRO A 70 35.35 74.44 -31.52
C PRO A 70 35.39 74.29 -33.05
N LYS A 71 36.55 74.00 -33.63
CA LYS A 71 36.71 73.85 -35.08
C LYS A 71 36.52 72.41 -35.56
N ILE A 72 36.53 71.45 -34.64
CA ILE A 72 36.39 70.02 -34.97
C ILE A 72 35.00 69.56 -34.57
N LYS A 73 34.14 69.40 -35.56
CA LYS A 73 32.86 68.71 -35.39
C LYS A 73 33.13 67.21 -35.29
N ARG A 74 32.75 66.61 -34.17
CA ARG A 74 32.91 65.18 -33.90
C ARG A 74 31.60 64.45 -34.14
N ASN A 75 31.69 63.16 -34.46
CA ASN A 75 30.54 62.27 -34.62
C ASN A 75 30.50 61.30 -33.43
N GLY A 76 29.32 61.07 -32.89
CA GLY A 76 29.09 60.01 -31.92
C GLY A 76 29.22 58.63 -32.55
N SER A 77 29.67 57.66 -31.76
CA SER A 77 29.83 56.25 -32.10
C SER A 77 29.15 55.30 -31.11
N MET A 78 28.39 55.83 -30.14
CA MET A 78 27.62 55.01 -29.20
C MET A 78 26.48 54.29 -29.95
N VAL A 79 26.57 52.97 -30.01
CA VAL A 79 25.55 52.11 -30.63
C VAL A 79 24.19 52.28 -29.95
N ASN A 80 23.13 52.36 -30.76
CA ASN A 80 21.75 52.42 -30.28
C ASN A 80 21.09 51.03 -30.30
N HIS A 81 20.82 50.45 -29.14
CA HIS A 81 20.15 49.15 -29.00
C HIS A 81 18.62 49.26 -28.92
N GLY A 82 18.07 50.47 -28.86
CA GLY A 82 16.63 50.70 -28.78
C GLY A 82 16.00 50.08 -27.52
N ALA A 83 14.82 49.47 -27.69
CA ALA A 83 14.09 48.79 -26.62
C ALA A 83 14.38 47.28 -26.66
N VAL A 84 15.19 46.78 -25.72
CA VAL A 84 15.48 45.36 -25.58
C VAL A 84 14.35 44.65 -24.82
N SER A 85 13.67 43.71 -25.46
CA SER A 85 12.59 42.91 -24.85
C SER A 85 12.76 41.43 -25.13
N LEU A 86 12.83 40.61 -24.09
CA LEU A 86 12.93 39.14 -24.19
C LEU A 86 12.47 38.46 -22.91
N SER A 87 12.21 37.15 -23.01
CA SER A 87 11.86 36.31 -21.86
C SER A 87 13.04 35.42 -21.44
N LEU A 88 13.33 35.37 -20.15
CA LEU A 88 14.45 34.64 -19.57
C LEU A 88 13.95 33.38 -18.85
N ASN A 89 14.51 32.23 -19.21
CA ASN A 89 14.28 30.97 -18.50
C ASN A 89 15.20 30.85 -17.28
N ALA A 90 14.77 30.09 -16.28
CA ALA A 90 15.58 29.74 -15.12
C ALA A 90 16.89 29.06 -15.56
N GLY A 91 18.01 29.47 -14.95
CA GLY A 91 19.35 28.97 -15.30
C GLY A 91 19.97 29.61 -16.54
N THR A 92 19.26 30.47 -17.26
CA THR A 92 19.80 31.25 -18.38
C THR A 92 20.15 32.67 -17.96
N SER A 93 21.00 33.34 -18.74
CA SER A 93 21.38 34.73 -18.53
C SER A 93 21.34 35.51 -19.84
N TYR A 94 21.27 36.84 -19.72
CA TYR A 94 21.35 37.78 -20.84
C TYR A 94 22.43 38.81 -20.55
N THR A 95 23.40 38.92 -21.46
CA THR A 95 24.43 39.96 -21.40
C THR A 95 23.89 41.23 -22.03
N VAL A 96 23.77 42.29 -21.25
CA VAL A 96 23.37 43.61 -21.75
C VAL A 96 24.54 44.21 -22.55
N PRO A 97 24.38 44.48 -23.86
CA PRO A 97 25.45 45.08 -24.66
C PRO A 97 25.68 46.54 -24.27
N ALA A 98 26.94 46.99 -24.35
CA ALA A 98 27.31 48.39 -24.15
C ALA A 98 26.71 49.28 -25.25
N GLY A 99 26.24 50.47 -24.87
CA GLY A 99 25.59 51.43 -25.77
C GLY A 99 24.36 52.06 -25.15
N PHE A 100 23.56 52.74 -25.96
CA PHE A 100 22.33 53.39 -25.54
C PHE A 100 21.14 52.43 -25.60
N HIS A 101 20.35 52.41 -24.53
CA HIS A 101 19.07 51.73 -24.44
C HIS A 101 18.00 52.80 -24.21
N ASN A 102 16.89 52.73 -24.95
CA ASN A 102 15.90 53.82 -24.96
C ASN A 102 14.95 53.83 -23.74
N GLY A 103 15.18 52.96 -22.75
CA GLY A 103 14.35 52.81 -21.56
C GLY A 103 12.97 52.15 -21.77
N GLY A 104 12.60 51.84 -23.02
CA GLY A 104 11.33 51.16 -23.35
C GLY A 104 11.40 49.63 -23.32
N GLY A 105 12.58 49.05 -23.09
CA GLY A 105 12.80 47.61 -23.05
C GLY A 105 12.38 46.98 -21.71
N LYS A 106 12.08 45.68 -21.74
CA LYS A 106 11.78 44.87 -20.55
C LYS A 106 12.27 43.44 -20.71
N VAL A 107 13.16 43.00 -19.83
CA VAL A 107 13.52 41.58 -19.70
C VAL A 107 12.60 40.95 -18.66
N VAL A 108 11.86 39.91 -19.04
CA VAL A 108 10.86 39.27 -18.18
C VAL A 108 11.30 37.84 -17.87
N ALA A 109 11.26 37.44 -16.60
CA ALA A 109 11.43 36.03 -16.26
C ALA A 109 10.18 35.24 -16.64
N ASN A 110 10.35 34.11 -17.31
CA ASN A 110 9.24 33.19 -17.55
C ASN A 110 8.70 32.63 -16.23
N SER A 111 7.43 32.27 -16.22
CA SER A 111 6.78 31.72 -15.03
C SER A 111 7.46 30.42 -14.58
N LEU A 112 7.41 30.12 -13.28
CA LEU A 112 7.87 28.83 -12.78
C LEU A 112 7.00 27.68 -13.31
N VAL A 113 5.69 27.92 -13.48
CA VAL A 113 4.71 26.95 -14.00
C VAL A 113 5.10 26.47 -15.40
N SER A 114 5.47 27.39 -16.29
CA SER A 114 5.87 27.07 -17.68
C SER A 114 7.20 26.32 -17.78
N GLN A 115 7.92 26.17 -16.67
CA GLN A 115 9.28 25.60 -16.64
C GLN A 115 9.40 24.38 -15.74
N THR A 116 8.36 24.04 -14.96
CA THR A 116 8.40 22.95 -13.99
C THR A 116 7.22 22.01 -14.20
N SER A 117 7.35 21.09 -15.16
CA SER A 117 6.37 20.00 -15.31
C SER A 117 6.58 18.97 -14.20
N ALA A 118 5.57 18.78 -13.35
CA ALA A 118 5.62 17.84 -12.24
C ALA A 118 4.30 17.08 -12.07
N THR A 119 4.37 15.81 -11.69
CA THR A 119 3.21 14.94 -11.44
C THR A 119 2.92 14.71 -9.96
N ALA A 120 3.80 15.21 -9.07
CA ALA A 120 3.64 15.07 -7.64
C ALA A 120 2.43 15.86 -7.13
N THR A 121 1.58 15.21 -6.35
CA THR A 121 0.48 15.82 -5.61
C THR A 121 0.73 15.70 -4.11
N SER A 122 -0.04 16.40 -3.29
CA SER A 122 0.06 16.32 -1.82
C SER A 122 -0.06 14.87 -1.32
N ALA A 123 -0.94 14.07 -1.93
CA ALA A 123 -1.14 12.66 -1.62
C ALA A 123 0.06 11.75 -1.97
N LYS A 124 1.12 12.27 -2.58
CA LYS A 124 2.36 11.56 -2.92
C LYS A 124 3.58 12.06 -2.12
N ILE A 125 3.38 12.96 -1.17
CA ILE A 125 4.44 13.55 -0.36
C ILE A 125 4.11 13.31 1.12
N LEU A 126 5.14 13.03 1.94
CA LEU A 126 4.98 12.81 3.38
C LEU A 126 4.43 14.05 4.09
N SER A 127 3.53 13.83 5.05
CA SER A 127 3.00 14.91 5.89
C SER A 127 4.13 15.68 6.57
N GLY A 128 4.01 17.01 6.60
CA GLY A 128 5.04 17.92 7.10
C GLY A 128 6.18 18.22 6.13
N GLN A 129 6.29 17.50 5.01
CA GLN A 129 7.25 17.78 3.93
C GLN A 129 6.61 18.66 2.85
N THR A 130 7.44 19.43 2.14
CA THR A 130 6.98 20.32 1.06
C THR A 130 7.83 20.17 -0.19
N ALA A 131 7.23 20.37 -1.35
CA ALA A 131 7.89 20.40 -2.65
C ALA A 131 7.33 21.52 -3.53
N TRP A 132 8.04 21.88 -4.60
CA TRP A 132 7.51 22.75 -5.66
C TRP A 132 7.14 21.89 -6.86
N ALA A 133 5.88 21.95 -7.29
CA ALA A 133 5.36 21.21 -8.43
C ALA A 133 4.45 22.14 -9.26
N ASN A 134 4.64 22.16 -10.59
CA ASN A 134 3.88 23.03 -11.51
C ASN A 134 3.86 24.49 -11.03
N GLY A 135 5.02 25.01 -10.64
CA GLY A 135 5.20 26.37 -10.15
C GLY A 135 4.56 26.72 -8.80
N SER A 136 3.97 25.75 -8.09
CA SER A 136 3.30 25.97 -6.81
C SER A 136 3.92 25.14 -5.70
N LYS A 137 3.93 25.69 -4.48
CA LYS A 137 4.33 24.93 -3.28
C LYS A 137 3.23 23.93 -2.93
N VAL A 138 3.58 22.65 -2.86
CA VAL A 138 2.72 21.54 -2.46
C VAL A 138 3.20 21.03 -1.11
N THR A 139 2.28 20.93 -0.15
CA THR A 139 2.54 20.32 1.16
C THR A 139 1.99 18.90 1.17
N GLY A 140 2.81 17.95 1.63
CA GLY A 140 2.44 16.54 1.65
C GLY A 140 1.35 16.20 2.65
N THR A 141 0.62 15.13 2.35
CA THR A 141 -0.51 14.63 3.16
C THR A 141 -0.45 13.13 3.43
N ILE A 142 0.60 12.40 3.00
CA ILE A 142 0.75 10.98 3.37
C ILE A 142 0.94 10.91 4.89
N PRO A 143 0.02 10.26 5.64
CA PRO A 143 0.15 10.11 7.07
C PRO A 143 1.34 9.22 7.43
N ILE A 144 2.03 9.58 8.50
CA ILE A 144 3.06 8.76 9.12
C ILE A 144 2.40 7.81 10.10
N GLN A 145 2.75 6.54 10.04
CA GLN A 145 2.30 5.51 10.97
C GLN A 145 3.49 4.95 11.76
N GLY A 146 3.39 5.01 13.09
CA GLY A 146 4.28 4.28 14.01
C GLY A 146 3.72 2.91 14.37
N ALA A 147 4.31 2.25 15.37
CA ALA A 147 3.84 0.95 15.82
C ALA A 147 2.46 1.03 16.48
N ASP A 148 1.57 0.10 16.10
CA ASP A 148 0.24 -0.01 16.71
C ASP A 148 0.28 -0.81 18.02
N VAL A 149 1.34 -1.59 18.24
CA VAL A 149 1.56 -2.36 19.46
C VAL A 149 2.66 -1.72 20.30
N SER A 150 2.27 -1.30 21.51
CA SER A 150 3.13 -0.64 22.48
C SER A 150 4.45 -1.40 22.69
N GLY A 151 5.56 -0.66 22.62
CA GLY A 151 6.91 -1.19 22.86
C GLY A 151 7.48 -2.08 21.75
N THR A 152 6.85 -2.12 20.57
CA THR A 152 7.33 -2.94 19.44
C THR A 152 7.44 -2.12 18.15
N ASP A 153 7.94 -2.73 17.07
CA ASP A 153 8.09 -2.15 15.73
C ASP A 153 7.05 -2.74 14.74
N ARG A 154 5.85 -3.01 15.25
CA ARG A 154 4.81 -3.79 14.56
C ARG A 154 3.53 -2.99 14.36
N ALA A 155 2.94 -3.06 13.18
CA ALA A 155 1.61 -2.56 12.89
C ALA A 155 0.64 -3.70 12.58
N TRP A 156 -0.64 -3.49 12.88
CA TRP A 156 -1.67 -4.47 12.56
C TRP A 156 -1.95 -4.51 11.06
N ALA A 157 -2.12 -5.72 10.55
CA ALA A 157 -2.63 -5.95 9.20
C ALA A 157 -4.07 -5.44 9.08
N THR A 158 -4.43 -4.89 7.92
CA THR A 158 -5.81 -4.43 7.63
C THR A 158 -6.73 -5.58 7.23
N ASN A 159 -6.16 -6.63 6.65
CA ASN A 159 -6.82 -7.87 6.31
C ASN A 159 -5.78 -9.01 6.26
N MET A 160 -6.26 -10.24 6.11
CA MET A 160 -5.43 -11.41 5.88
C MET A 160 -6.13 -12.33 4.89
N SER A 161 -5.36 -12.94 3.99
CA SER A 161 -5.85 -13.99 3.10
C SER A 161 -4.80 -15.08 2.93
N ASN A 162 -5.24 -16.27 2.50
CA ASN A 162 -4.36 -17.34 2.08
C ASN A 162 -4.68 -17.70 0.63
N TRP A 163 -3.66 -17.74 -0.22
CA TRP A 163 -3.78 -18.22 -1.59
C TRP A 163 -2.67 -19.23 -1.88
N ALA A 164 -3.08 -20.48 -2.15
CA ALA A 164 -2.19 -21.59 -2.48
C ALA A 164 -1.00 -21.77 -1.52
N GLY A 165 -1.21 -21.57 -0.21
CA GLY A 165 -0.15 -21.73 0.80
C GLY A 165 0.66 -20.47 1.09
N THR A 166 0.33 -19.34 0.46
CA THR A 166 0.93 -18.03 0.76
C THR A 166 0.05 -17.26 1.73
N VAL A 167 0.63 -16.82 2.85
CA VAL A 167 -0.04 -15.90 3.79
C VAL A 167 0.16 -14.47 3.28
N ASN A 168 -0.94 -13.79 2.98
CA ASN A 168 -0.93 -12.39 2.56
C ASN A 168 -1.46 -11.52 3.70
N LEU A 169 -0.73 -10.48 4.06
CA LEU A 169 -1.13 -9.51 5.09
C LEU A 169 -1.39 -8.16 4.44
N GLY A 170 -2.57 -7.58 4.73
CA GLY A 170 -2.96 -6.28 4.23
C GLY A 170 -2.14 -5.14 4.84
N VAL A 171 -1.64 -4.27 4.00
CA VAL A 171 -1.03 -2.99 4.40
C VAL A 171 -2.05 -1.87 4.30
N ARG A 172 -1.87 -0.79 5.08
CA ARG A 172 -2.71 0.41 4.98
C ARG A 172 -2.35 1.18 3.71
N ASN A 173 -3.35 1.41 2.85
CA ASN A 173 -3.15 2.23 1.66
C ASN A 173 -2.86 3.69 2.05
N GLY A 174 -1.99 4.35 1.29
CA GLY A 174 -1.70 5.78 1.44
C GLY A 174 -1.01 6.18 2.75
N HIS A 175 -0.43 5.23 3.49
CA HIS A 175 0.33 5.49 4.72
C HIS A 175 1.82 5.21 4.51
N TYR A 176 2.65 5.93 5.26
CA TYR A 176 4.09 5.68 5.35
C TYR A 176 4.41 5.04 6.71
N LEU A 177 5.02 3.86 6.68
CA LEU A 177 5.46 3.15 7.88
C LEU A 177 6.78 3.76 8.35
N ASN A 178 6.79 4.36 9.54
CA ASN A 178 7.97 5.01 10.11
C ASN A 178 8.44 4.25 11.37
N GLY A 179 9.56 3.55 11.25
CA GLY A 179 10.10 2.72 12.33
C GLY A 179 9.29 1.46 12.63
N VAL A 180 8.38 1.07 11.72
CA VAL A 180 7.64 -0.20 11.76
C VAL A 180 8.24 -1.13 10.72
N ASN A 181 8.73 -2.30 11.14
CA ASN A 181 9.35 -3.29 10.26
C ASN A 181 8.43 -4.49 9.97
N TRP A 182 7.39 -4.68 10.79
CA TRP A 182 6.54 -5.85 10.69
C TRP A 182 5.06 -5.50 10.61
N ILE A 183 4.36 -6.25 9.77
CA ILE A 183 2.90 -6.32 9.76
C ILE A 183 2.49 -7.61 10.45
N GLN A 184 1.57 -7.53 11.41
CA GLN A 184 1.12 -8.69 12.18
C GLN A 184 -0.38 -8.88 12.12
N ALA A 185 -0.81 -10.13 12.29
CA ALA A 185 -2.20 -10.52 12.50
C ALA A 185 -2.24 -11.60 13.59
N ASN A 186 -3.30 -11.59 14.42
CA ASN A 186 -3.54 -12.64 15.38
C ASN A 186 -4.20 -13.82 14.69
N ILE A 187 -3.64 -15.01 14.85
CA ILE A 187 -4.23 -16.27 14.40
C ILE A 187 -4.32 -17.17 15.63
N PRO A 188 -5.41 -17.09 16.42
CA PRO A 188 -5.50 -17.80 17.70
C PRO A 188 -5.29 -19.32 17.56
N GLU A 189 -5.78 -19.91 16.47
CA GLU A 189 -5.69 -21.35 16.20
C GLU A 189 -4.33 -21.79 15.65
N TYR A 190 -3.41 -20.85 15.37
CA TYR A 190 -2.06 -21.14 14.90
C TYR A 190 -1.19 -21.62 16.06
N GLN A 191 -1.48 -22.84 16.50
CA GLN A 191 -0.91 -23.49 17.68
C GLN A 191 -0.40 -24.88 17.31
N PRO A 192 0.64 -25.39 17.98
CA PRO A 192 1.18 -26.73 17.71
C PRO A 192 0.13 -27.84 17.69
N TRP A 193 -0.83 -27.83 18.64
CA TRP A 193 -1.85 -28.88 18.78
C TRP A 193 -2.96 -28.84 17.73
N ASN A 194 -3.04 -27.79 16.91
CA ASN A 194 -3.96 -27.72 15.77
C ASN A 194 -3.27 -28.10 14.45
N ILE A 195 -1.96 -28.31 14.46
CA ILE A 195 -1.15 -28.65 13.28
C ILE A 195 -0.77 -30.13 13.37
N LYS A 196 -0.90 -30.86 12.25
CA LYS A 196 -0.55 -32.27 12.15
C LYS A 196 0.88 -32.53 12.66
N LYS A 197 1.04 -33.60 13.46
CA LYS A 197 2.33 -33.95 14.06
C LYS A 197 3.46 -33.94 13.04
N GLY A 198 4.52 -33.19 13.34
CA GLY A 198 5.74 -33.10 12.53
C GLY A 198 5.69 -32.11 11.35
N VAL A 199 4.53 -31.52 11.04
CA VAL A 199 4.43 -30.48 10.00
C VAL A 199 4.88 -29.13 10.60
N ASN A 200 5.86 -28.47 9.96
CA ASN A 200 6.27 -27.11 10.32
C ASN A 200 5.53 -26.10 9.43
N ILE A 201 4.74 -25.23 10.06
CA ILE A 201 4.16 -24.06 9.40
C ILE A 201 4.80 -22.86 10.09
N GLY A 202 5.48 -22.00 9.32
CA GLY A 202 6.04 -20.72 9.78
C GLY A 202 6.76 -20.74 11.14
N GLY A 203 7.53 -21.81 11.42
CA GLY A 203 8.30 -21.98 12.66
C GLY A 203 7.59 -22.77 13.77
N ILE A 204 6.30 -23.03 13.64
CA ILE A 204 5.51 -23.82 14.60
C ILE A 204 5.43 -25.27 14.10
N VAL A 205 6.02 -26.20 14.84
CA VAL A 205 5.96 -27.64 14.54
C VAL A 205 4.72 -28.24 15.19
N GLY A 206 3.90 -28.93 14.38
CA GLY A 206 2.68 -29.55 14.83
C GLY A 206 2.88 -30.72 15.79
N THR A 207 1.94 -30.86 16.73
CA THR A 207 1.90 -31.92 17.74
C THR A 207 0.60 -32.73 17.71
N PHE A 208 -0.33 -32.41 16.80
CA PHE A 208 -1.61 -33.12 16.71
C PHE A 208 -1.44 -34.54 16.15
N GLU A 209 -1.76 -35.56 16.97
CA GLU A 209 -1.62 -36.97 16.59
C GLU A 209 -2.85 -37.59 15.92
N GLY A 210 -3.97 -36.86 15.81
CA GLY A 210 -5.25 -37.39 15.31
C GLY A 210 -6.11 -38.03 16.40
N TYR A 211 -7.07 -38.89 16.00
CA TYR A 211 -7.88 -39.71 16.92
C TYR A 211 -7.14 -41.01 17.26
N VAL A 212 -6.13 -40.92 18.13
CA VAL A 212 -5.33 -42.08 18.56
C VAL A 212 -6.18 -42.99 19.48
N PRO A 213 -6.36 -44.28 19.15
CA PRO A 213 -7.07 -45.20 20.04
C PRO A 213 -6.39 -45.31 21.40
N THR A 214 -7.19 -45.28 22.46
CA THR A 214 -6.74 -45.62 23.81
C THR A 214 -6.90 -47.13 24.07
N ALA A 215 -6.30 -47.66 25.14
CA ALA A 215 -6.43 -49.08 25.53
C ALA A 215 -7.89 -49.52 25.80
N ASN A 216 -8.80 -48.55 25.94
CA ASN A 216 -10.22 -48.75 26.19
C ASN A 216 -11.08 -48.70 24.93
N ASP A 217 -10.53 -48.25 23.80
CA ASP A 217 -11.25 -48.17 22.53
C ASP A 217 -11.33 -49.54 21.86
N LEU A 218 -12.55 -49.99 21.59
CA LEU A 218 -12.81 -51.18 20.80
C LEU A 218 -12.89 -50.83 19.30
N TYR A 219 -13.39 -49.63 19.00
CA TYR A 219 -13.44 -49.05 17.67
C TYR A 219 -13.40 -47.51 17.79
N ILE A 220 -12.62 -46.82 16.95
CA ILE A 220 -12.67 -45.34 16.86
C ILE A 220 -12.32 -44.87 15.44
N ARG A 221 -13.28 -44.19 14.80
CA ARG A 221 -13.13 -43.49 13.52
C ARG A 221 -12.28 -44.22 12.48
N GLY A 222 -12.71 -45.42 12.08
CA GLY A 222 -12.07 -46.27 11.09
C GLY A 222 -11.05 -47.26 11.67
N ASN A 223 -10.52 -47.01 12.87
CA ASN A 223 -9.68 -47.98 13.57
C ASN A 223 -10.57 -49.03 14.22
N ASN A 224 -10.45 -50.28 13.78
CA ASN A 224 -11.18 -51.42 14.33
C ASN A 224 -10.25 -52.22 15.28
N ILE A 225 -9.96 -51.64 16.45
CA ILE A 225 -8.95 -52.14 17.40
C ILE A 225 -9.27 -53.55 17.85
N SER A 226 -10.53 -53.83 18.18
CA SER A 226 -10.96 -55.14 18.65
C SER A 226 -11.31 -56.12 17.53
N GLY A 227 -11.35 -55.68 16.27
CA GLY A 227 -11.64 -56.58 15.13
C GLY A 227 -13.11 -56.99 15.04
N PHE A 228 -14.04 -56.05 15.21
CA PHE A 228 -15.45 -56.28 14.89
C PHE A 228 -15.61 -56.81 13.47
N THR A 229 -16.45 -57.85 13.33
CA THR A 229 -16.82 -58.43 12.04
C THR A 229 -18.32 -58.40 11.88
N SER A 230 -18.81 -58.33 10.64
CA SER A 230 -20.24 -58.36 10.35
C SER A 230 -20.67 -59.67 9.71
N THR A 231 -21.88 -60.12 10.06
CA THR A 231 -22.56 -61.26 9.43
C THR A 231 -23.05 -60.92 8.01
N ASP A 232 -23.22 -59.65 7.67
CA ASP A 232 -23.59 -59.17 6.33
C ASP A 232 -22.88 -57.84 6.02
N LYS A 233 -21.87 -57.91 5.16
CA LYS A 233 -21.07 -56.74 4.76
C LYS A 233 -21.87 -55.68 4.00
N ASN A 234 -23.05 -56.02 3.47
CA ASN A 234 -23.95 -55.07 2.83
C ASN A 234 -24.80 -54.29 3.86
N LYS A 235 -24.78 -54.71 5.14
CA LYS A 235 -25.56 -54.10 6.23
C LYS A 235 -24.69 -53.40 7.26
N PHE A 236 -23.46 -53.85 7.45
CA PHE A 236 -22.42 -53.12 8.17
C PHE A 236 -21.16 -53.04 7.31
N SER A 237 -20.70 -51.84 6.99
CA SER A 237 -19.44 -51.60 6.28
C SER A 237 -18.46 -50.79 7.12
N PHE A 238 -17.19 -51.17 7.08
CA PHE A 238 -16.11 -50.55 7.85
C PHE A 238 -15.35 -49.59 6.93
N GLU A 239 -15.62 -48.29 7.07
CA GLU A 239 -15.02 -47.23 6.25
C GLU A 239 -13.84 -46.56 6.97
N THR A 240 -13.07 -45.74 6.23
CA THR A 240 -11.87 -45.02 6.72
C THR A 240 -12.14 -44.04 7.87
N GLY A 241 -13.40 -43.82 8.28
CA GLY A 241 -13.74 -42.91 9.38
C GLY A 241 -14.94 -43.31 10.23
N GLN A 242 -15.69 -44.35 9.87
CA GLN A 242 -16.91 -44.76 10.57
C GLN A 242 -17.33 -46.17 10.17
N ILE A 243 -18.18 -46.81 10.98
CA ILE A 243 -18.91 -48.00 10.53
C ILE A 243 -20.26 -47.50 10.01
N ASN A 244 -20.56 -47.76 8.75
CA ASN A 244 -21.90 -47.52 8.22
C ASN A 244 -22.77 -48.72 8.55
N TYR A 245 -24.04 -48.47 8.83
CA TYR A 245 -25.03 -49.53 8.91
C TYR A 245 -26.33 -49.14 8.23
N SER A 246 -26.97 -50.12 7.60
CA SER A 246 -28.20 -49.92 6.85
C SER A 246 -29.15 -51.11 7.04
N GLY A 247 -30.40 -50.83 7.35
CA GLY A 247 -31.45 -51.82 7.51
C GLY A 247 -32.44 -51.80 6.35
N VAL A 248 -32.05 -52.20 5.12
CA VAL A 248 -32.99 -52.30 3.97
C VAL A 248 -33.36 -53.77 3.71
N VAL A 249 -34.64 -54.14 3.59
CA VAL A 249 -35.04 -55.51 3.21
C VAL A 249 -36.13 -55.54 2.14
N ASN A 250 -35.78 -56.11 0.98
CA ASN A 250 -36.75 -56.58 -0.02
C ASN A 250 -37.14 -58.04 0.31
N GLY A 251 -38.30 -58.28 0.94
CA GLY A 251 -38.83 -59.65 1.18
C GLY A 251 -39.58 -59.85 2.52
N SER A 252 -40.41 -60.91 2.60
CA SER A 252 -41.29 -61.26 3.75
C SER A 252 -40.52 -61.56 5.05
N TRP A 253 -40.99 -60.98 6.16
CA TRP A 253 -40.55 -61.18 7.56
C TRP A 253 -39.04 -61.18 7.86
N GLY A 254 -38.41 -60.06 7.48
CA GLY A 254 -37.42 -59.33 8.26
C GLY A 254 -36.01 -59.89 8.42
N SER A 255 -35.03 -59.09 7.98
CA SER A 255 -33.61 -59.44 8.04
C SER A 255 -33.00 -59.01 9.37
N TYR A 256 -32.27 -59.96 9.97
CA TYR A 256 -31.35 -59.72 11.08
C TYR A 256 -29.98 -59.38 10.50
N ALA A 257 -29.40 -58.28 10.97
CA ALA A 257 -27.99 -57.97 10.72
C ALA A 257 -27.28 -57.71 12.03
N SER A 258 -26.02 -58.14 12.11
CA SER A 258 -25.18 -57.88 13.26
C SER A 258 -23.74 -57.63 12.90
N MET A 259 -23.07 -56.91 13.78
CA MET A 259 -21.62 -56.97 13.91
C MET A 259 -21.24 -57.30 15.34
N SER A 260 -20.15 -58.03 15.52
CA SER A 260 -19.71 -58.44 16.83
C SER A 260 -18.22 -58.69 16.90
N VAL A 261 -17.73 -58.73 18.13
CA VAL A 261 -16.40 -59.20 18.52
C VAL A 261 -16.54 -60.13 19.71
N ASP A 262 -15.84 -61.26 19.68
CA ASP A 262 -15.78 -62.23 20.77
C ASP A 262 -14.57 -61.96 21.67
N ASN A 263 -14.58 -62.53 22.88
CA ASN A 263 -13.47 -62.54 23.83
C ASN A 263 -13.02 -61.16 24.36
N ILE A 264 -13.96 -60.23 24.59
CA ILE A 264 -13.66 -58.95 25.25
C ILE A 264 -13.71 -59.11 26.76
N ASN A 265 -12.64 -58.73 27.45
CA ASN A 265 -12.58 -58.75 28.91
C ASN A 265 -13.19 -57.48 29.52
N LEU A 266 -14.26 -57.63 30.31
CA LEU A 266 -14.93 -56.52 30.99
C LEU A 266 -14.54 -56.37 32.46
N THR A 267 -13.65 -57.21 32.98
CA THR A 267 -13.18 -57.10 34.36
C THR A 267 -12.51 -55.75 34.62
N GLY A 268 -12.96 -55.06 35.66
CA GLY A 268 -12.51 -53.72 36.03
C GLY A 268 -13.09 -52.59 35.17
N LYS A 269 -14.04 -52.88 34.27
CA LYS A 269 -14.74 -51.88 33.46
C LYS A 269 -16.10 -51.56 34.06
N SER A 270 -16.50 -50.30 33.95
CA SER A 270 -17.73 -49.72 34.47
C SER A 270 -18.83 -49.63 33.42
N TYR A 271 -18.50 -49.25 32.18
CA TYR A 271 -19.45 -49.08 31.09
C TYR A 271 -18.93 -49.59 29.76
N LEU A 272 -19.83 -50.16 28.96
CA LEU A 272 -19.65 -50.28 27.51
C LEU A 272 -20.46 -49.17 26.84
N ASN A 273 -19.81 -48.41 25.97
CA ASN A 273 -20.42 -47.27 25.30
C ASN A 273 -20.33 -47.40 23.78
N ILE A 274 -21.33 -46.85 23.09
CA ILE A 274 -21.36 -46.71 21.63
C ILE A 274 -21.83 -45.31 21.25
N GLN A 275 -21.05 -44.64 20.41
CA GLN A 275 -21.40 -43.35 19.79
C GLN A 275 -21.88 -43.60 18.36
N PHE A 276 -23.12 -43.23 18.07
CA PHE A 276 -23.75 -43.49 16.79
C PHE A 276 -24.66 -42.34 16.34
N SER A 277 -24.83 -42.24 15.03
CA SER A 277 -25.84 -41.42 14.37
C SER A 277 -26.83 -42.33 13.64
N LEU A 278 -28.06 -41.86 13.49
CA LEU A 278 -29.13 -42.60 12.84
C LEU A 278 -30.07 -41.63 12.11
N THR A 279 -30.43 -41.98 10.88
CA THR A 279 -31.53 -41.37 10.12
C THR A 279 -32.85 -42.08 10.43
N LYS A 280 -33.90 -41.30 10.74
CA LYS A 280 -35.25 -41.80 11.08
C LYS A 280 -35.83 -42.74 9.99
N THR A 281 -36.57 -43.78 10.42
CA THR A 281 -37.49 -44.61 9.60
C THR A 281 -38.94 -44.09 9.60
N ASP A 282 -39.74 -44.51 8.61
CA ASP A 282 -41.16 -44.15 8.44
C ASP A 282 -42.13 -44.95 9.34
N ASP A 283 -41.91 -44.97 10.66
CA ASP A 283 -42.89 -45.32 11.72
C ASP A 283 -43.05 -46.80 12.13
N SER A 284 -41.96 -47.58 12.21
CA SER A 284 -41.97 -48.90 12.86
C SER A 284 -41.05 -48.97 14.09
N GLY A 285 -41.47 -49.71 15.12
CA GLY A 285 -40.85 -49.77 16.44
C GLY A 285 -39.62 -50.68 16.54
N GLU A 286 -38.76 -50.72 15.51
CA GLU A 286 -37.50 -51.46 15.59
C GLU A 286 -36.45 -50.74 16.42
N ASN A 287 -35.47 -51.51 16.90
CA ASN A 287 -34.42 -51.00 17.78
C ASN A 287 -33.05 -51.25 17.18
N PHE A 288 -32.20 -50.22 17.27
CA PHE A 288 -30.75 -50.36 17.23
C PHE A 288 -30.29 -50.85 18.60
N ASN A 289 -29.73 -52.06 18.66
CA ASN A 289 -29.39 -52.72 19.91
C ASN A 289 -27.88 -52.83 20.06
N LEU A 290 -27.37 -52.38 21.21
CA LEU A 290 -26.06 -52.75 21.71
C LEU A 290 -26.25 -53.88 22.73
N ALA A 291 -25.53 -54.98 22.55
CA ALA A 291 -25.71 -56.17 23.38
C ALA A 291 -24.38 -56.79 23.82
N ILE A 292 -24.43 -57.43 24.97
CA ILE A 292 -23.37 -58.22 25.58
C ILE A 292 -23.92 -59.64 25.80
N VAL A 293 -23.24 -60.65 25.29
CA VAL A 293 -23.60 -62.06 25.45
C VAL A 293 -22.37 -62.89 25.85
N LYS A 294 -22.57 -64.16 26.22
CA LYS A 294 -21.43 -65.07 26.47
C LYS A 294 -20.63 -65.30 25.17
N PRO A 295 -19.30 -65.48 25.24
CA PRO A 295 -18.50 -65.79 24.06
C PRO A 295 -19.08 -66.98 23.27
N GLY A 296 -19.08 -66.90 21.95
CA GLY A 296 -19.59 -67.96 21.06
C GLY A 296 -21.11 -68.08 20.96
N THR A 297 -21.88 -67.18 21.60
CA THR A 297 -23.35 -67.16 21.51
C THR A 297 -23.87 -66.12 20.51
N THR A 298 -25.14 -66.24 20.10
CA THR A 298 -25.83 -65.27 19.23
C THR A 298 -26.31 -64.07 20.06
N LEU A 299 -26.18 -62.86 19.52
CA LEU A 299 -26.51 -61.60 20.23
C LEU A 299 -27.97 -61.49 20.73
N TYR A 300 -28.88 -62.27 20.15
CA TYR A 300 -30.33 -62.12 20.36
C TYR A 300 -30.90 -62.94 21.55
N ASN A 301 -30.42 -64.16 21.80
CA ASN A 301 -31.13 -65.12 22.68
C ASN A 301 -30.54 -65.27 24.10
N SER A 302 -29.41 -64.63 24.42
CA SER A 302 -28.67 -64.89 25.67
C SER A 302 -27.91 -63.67 26.19
N GLN A 303 -28.63 -62.56 26.34
CA GLN A 303 -28.09 -61.25 26.72
C GLN A 303 -27.76 -61.17 28.20
N LEU A 304 -26.49 -60.86 28.48
CA LEU A 304 -26.00 -60.45 29.80
C LEU A 304 -26.25 -58.96 30.04
N GLY A 305 -26.28 -58.16 28.95
CA GLY A 305 -26.65 -56.75 28.97
C GLY A 305 -27.18 -56.32 27.61
N LEU A 306 -28.21 -55.47 27.61
CA LEU A 306 -28.85 -54.93 26.41
C LEU A 306 -29.21 -53.47 26.65
N VAL A 307 -28.92 -52.61 25.68
CA VAL A 307 -29.52 -51.28 25.57
C VAL A 307 -29.99 -51.05 24.15
N SER A 308 -31.17 -50.44 24.01
CA SER A 308 -31.86 -50.27 22.74
C SER A 308 -32.15 -48.79 22.48
N HIS A 309 -32.07 -48.37 21.22
CA HIS A 309 -32.58 -47.08 20.77
C HIS A 309 -33.55 -47.28 19.61
N PRO A 310 -34.77 -46.71 19.66
CA PRO A 310 -35.72 -46.85 18.58
C PRO A 310 -35.20 -46.24 17.28
N THR A 311 -35.43 -46.91 16.15
CA THR A 311 -34.90 -46.50 14.85
C THR A 311 -35.72 -45.40 14.17
N ASN A 312 -36.91 -45.10 14.70
CA ASN A 312 -37.81 -44.05 14.23
C ASN A 312 -37.44 -42.64 14.72
N THR A 313 -36.29 -42.48 15.38
CA THR A 313 -35.83 -41.20 15.92
C THR A 313 -34.52 -40.78 15.25
N TYR A 314 -34.51 -39.59 14.65
CA TYR A 314 -33.28 -39.00 14.13
C TYR A 314 -32.34 -38.63 15.27
N VAL A 315 -31.10 -39.12 15.23
CA VAL A 315 -30.07 -38.77 16.22
C VAL A 315 -28.72 -38.56 15.55
N VAL A 316 -27.98 -37.59 16.07
CA VAL A 316 -26.60 -37.29 15.65
C VAL A 316 -25.70 -37.46 16.87
N ASP A 317 -24.65 -38.26 16.72
CA ASP A 317 -23.60 -38.49 17.72
C ASP A 317 -24.12 -38.85 19.13
N LYS A 318 -25.21 -39.60 19.19
CA LYS A 318 -25.78 -40.07 20.45
C LYS A 318 -24.92 -41.17 21.07
N VAL A 319 -24.85 -41.18 22.40
CA VAL A 319 -24.20 -42.25 23.17
C VAL A 319 -25.24 -43.15 23.83
N LEU A 320 -25.11 -44.46 23.64
CA LEU A 320 -25.76 -45.48 24.47
C LEU A 320 -24.72 -46.18 25.35
N SER A 321 -25.13 -46.52 26.57
CA SER A 321 -24.25 -47.10 27.58
C SER A 321 -24.90 -48.30 28.25
N ILE A 322 -24.12 -49.36 28.48
CA ILE A 322 -24.52 -50.51 29.30
C ILE A 322 -23.64 -50.51 30.57
N PRO A 323 -24.24 -50.45 31.78
CA PRO A 323 -23.49 -50.60 33.03
C PRO A 323 -22.96 -52.03 33.17
N LEU A 324 -21.69 -52.16 33.55
CA LEU A 324 -20.96 -53.44 33.59
C LEU A 324 -20.75 -53.98 35.00
N SER A 325 -21.29 -53.33 36.04
CA SER A 325 -21.03 -53.70 37.45
C SER A 325 -21.34 -55.17 37.79
N GLN A 326 -22.28 -55.79 37.07
CA GLN A 326 -22.65 -57.21 37.22
C GLN A 326 -22.08 -58.13 36.13
N ILE A 327 -21.30 -57.60 35.18
CA ILE A 327 -20.79 -58.31 34.00
C ILE A 327 -19.26 -58.21 33.96
N GLN A 328 -18.61 -58.75 34.99
CA GLN A 328 -17.16 -58.71 35.19
C GLN A 328 -16.50 -60.00 34.68
N MET A 329 -16.59 -60.23 33.37
CA MET A 329 -16.10 -61.45 32.73
C MET A 329 -15.73 -61.23 31.26
N VAL A 330 -15.22 -62.28 30.61
CA VAL A 330 -14.99 -62.31 29.17
C VAL A 330 -16.31 -62.54 28.43
N VAL A 331 -16.60 -61.71 27.44
CA VAL A 331 -17.89 -61.67 26.73
C VAL A 331 -17.73 -61.52 25.23
N LYS A 332 -18.86 -61.63 24.52
CA LYS A 332 -19.05 -61.13 23.17
C LYS A 332 -19.80 -59.81 23.23
N ILE A 333 -19.34 -58.83 22.47
CA ILE A 333 -19.99 -57.53 22.31
C ILE A 333 -20.44 -57.39 20.88
N GLY A 334 -21.63 -56.87 20.66
CA GLY A 334 -22.08 -56.58 19.32
C GLY A 334 -23.22 -55.62 19.23
N VAL A 335 -23.46 -55.19 18.01
CA VAL A 335 -24.61 -54.40 17.61
C VAL A 335 -25.45 -55.26 16.70
N TYR A 336 -26.76 -55.24 16.90
CA TYR A 336 -27.69 -55.91 16.00
C TYR A 336 -29.01 -55.16 15.88
N PHE A 337 -29.71 -55.44 14.81
CA PHE A 337 -31.06 -54.97 14.59
C PHE A 337 -31.87 -55.98 13.78
N TYR A 338 -33.18 -55.88 13.92
CA TYR A 338 -34.16 -56.57 13.10
C TYR A 338 -34.95 -55.50 12.34
N THR A 339 -35.32 -55.77 11.09
CA THR A 339 -36.10 -54.86 10.26
C THR A 339 -37.31 -55.59 9.75
N LYS A 340 -38.51 -55.00 9.81
CA LYS A 340 -39.68 -55.58 9.15
C LYS A 340 -39.56 -55.41 7.62
N SER A 341 -40.27 -56.26 6.88
CA SER A 341 -40.44 -56.07 5.44
C SER A 341 -40.98 -54.67 5.14
N GLY A 342 -40.31 -53.92 4.26
CA GLY A 342 -40.70 -52.58 3.84
C GLY A 342 -40.19 -51.42 4.70
N THR A 343 -39.32 -51.66 5.68
CA THR A 343 -38.74 -50.60 6.53
C THR A 343 -37.27 -50.36 6.17
N SER A 344 -36.80 -49.11 6.29
CA SER A 344 -35.39 -48.75 6.04
C SER A 344 -34.85 -47.66 6.94
N PHE A 345 -33.70 -47.90 7.58
CA PHE A 345 -32.87 -46.87 8.20
C PHE A 345 -31.43 -46.96 7.74
N ASN A 346 -30.71 -45.86 7.95
CA ASN A 346 -29.26 -45.80 7.82
C ASN A 346 -28.67 -45.12 9.04
N GLY A 347 -27.41 -45.42 9.33
CA GLY A 347 -26.70 -44.72 10.38
C GLY A 347 -25.21 -45.02 10.35
N THR A 348 -24.52 -44.41 11.29
CA THR A 348 -23.06 -44.51 11.41
C THR A 348 -22.66 -44.70 12.85
N ILE A 349 -21.54 -45.40 13.09
CA ILE A 349 -20.93 -45.54 14.41
C ILE A 349 -19.54 -44.95 14.35
N GLN A 350 -19.29 -44.01 15.27
CA GLN A 350 -18.05 -43.25 15.33
C GLN A 350 -17.06 -43.82 16.35
N ARG A 351 -17.58 -44.44 17.42
CA ARG A 351 -16.75 -44.97 18.51
C ARG A 351 -17.49 -46.06 19.29
N ILE A 352 -16.76 -47.10 19.70
CA ILE A 352 -17.19 -48.09 20.68
C ILE A 352 -16.06 -48.22 21.69
N TRP A 353 -16.34 -48.03 22.98
CA TRP A 353 -15.29 -48.01 24.00
C TRP A 353 -15.79 -48.49 25.37
N LEU A 354 -14.83 -48.94 26.17
CA LEU A 354 -15.03 -49.32 27.57
C LEU A 354 -14.60 -48.16 28.47
N ASN A 355 -15.31 -47.92 29.56
CA ASN A 355 -14.90 -46.97 30.61
C ASN A 355 -14.83 -47.69 31.95
#